data_AF-M9LIA3-F1
#
_entry.id   AF-M9LIA3-F1
#
_cell.length_a   1.000
_cell.length_b   1.000
_cell.length_c   1.000
_cell.angle_alpha   90.00
_cell.angle_beta   90.00
_cell.angle_gamma   90.00
#
_symmetry.space_group_name_H-M   'P 1'
#
loop_
_entity.id
_entity.type
_entity.pdbx_description
1 polymer ?
#
loop_
_entity_poly.entity_id
_entity_poly.type
_entity_poly.pdbx_seq_one_letter_code
_entity_poly.pdbx_strand_id
1 'polypeptide(L)' 'MKIKQHRQFDGLIKSVTISKTPSNKYFASVLVEENEQLFPKLDTAVGINVGIKDFAILSNERS' A
#
# COMPACT_ATOMS: atom_id res chain seq x y z
N MET A 1 -13.71 10.26 22.25
CA MET A 1 -12.75 9.24 21.77
C MET A 1 -11.96 9.84 20.60
N LYS A 2 -10.62 9.93 20.69
CA LYS A 2 -9.78 10.42 19.56
C LYS A 2 -9.27 9.22 18.77
N ILE A 3 -9.55 9.18 17.46
CA ILE A 3 -9.06 8.16 16.54
C ILE A 3 -7.96 8.80 15.69
N LYS A 4 -6.80 8.14 15.58
CA LYS A 4 -5.76 8.53 14.63
C LYS A 4 -5.85 7.62 13.41
N GLN A 5 -6.52 8.10 12.37
CA GLN A 5 -6.55 7.41 11.09
C GLN A 5 -5.27 7.72 10.32
N HIS A 6 -4.51 6.68 9.97
CA HIS A 6 -3.25 6.79 9.23
C HIS A 6 -3.47 7.31 7.80
N ARG A 7 -4.50 6.81 7.12
CA ARG A 7 -4.85 7.16 5.74
C ARG A 7 -6.35 7.13 5.52
N GLN A 8 -6.84 8.00 4.64
CA GLN A 8 -8.17 7.86 4.05
C GLN A 8 -8.16 6.67 3.09
N PHE A 9 -9.33 6.05 2.91
CA PHE A 9 -9.55 4.93 1.99
C PHE A 9 -10.99 4.98 1.50
N ASP A 10 -11.23 4.46 0.31
CA ASP A 10 -12.55 4.31 -0.29
C ASP A 10 -12.77 2.85 -0.66
N GLY A 11 -13.99 2.42 -0.98
CA GLY A 11 -14.26 1.04 -1.38
C GLY A 11 -14.87 0.15 -0.28
N LEU A 12 -14.94 -1.15 -0.56
CA LEU A 12 -15.68 -2.10 0.25
C LEU A 12 -14.82 -2.70 1.37
N ILE A 13 -15.20 -2.48 2.62
CA ILE A 13 -14.54 -3.14 3.75
C ILE A 13 -14.83 -4.64 3.71
N LYS A 14 -13.78 -5.46 3.62
CA LYS A 14 -13.87 -6.93 3.62
C LYS A 14 -13.72 -7.51 5.02
N SER A 15 -12.84 -6.93 5.83
CA SER A 15 -12.64 -7.35 7.22
C SER A 15 -12.00 -6.24 8.06
N VAL A 16 -12.17 -6.35 9.37
CA VAL A 16 -11.51 -5.49 10.35
C VAL A 16 -10.90 -6.37 11.44
N THR A 17 -9.61 -6.21 11.67
CA THR A 17 -8.90 -6.88 12.78
C THR A 17 -8.59 -5.86 13.85
N ILE A 18 -9.07 -6.11 15.08
CA ILE A 18 -8.78 -5.29 16.25
C ILE A 18 -7.66 -5.95 17.05
N SER A 19 -6.64 -5.17 17.43
CA SER A 19 -5.57 -5.63 18.30
C SER A 19 -5.35 -4.65 19.46
N LYS A 20 -4.87 -5.20 20.58
CA LYS A 20 -4.56 -4.44 21.80
C LYS A 20 -3.14 -4.74 22.23
N THR A 21 -2.36 -3.69 22.50
CA THR A 21 -1.01 -3.83 23.02
C THR A 21 -1.02 -4.05 24.55
N PRO A 22 0.05 -4.61 25.13
CA PRO A 22 0.21 -4.66 26.58
C PRO A 22 0.18 -3.27 27.25
N SER A 23 0.54 -2.21 26.51
CA SER A 23 0.44 -0.82 26.93
C SER A 23 -0.97 -0.21 26.80
N ASN A 24 -2.01 -1.04 26.65
CA ASN A 24 -3.41 -0.65 26.53
C ASN A 24 -3.74 0.26 25.33
N LYS A 25 -2.96 0.21 24.24
CA LYS A 25 -3.31 0.89 22.98
C LYS A 25 -4.10 -0.05 22.09
N TYR A 26 -5.17 0.45 21.49
CA TYR A 26 -5.99 -0.29 20.52
C TYR A 26 -5.65 0.15 19.10
N PHE A 27 -5.58 -0.82 18.19
CA PHE A 27 -5.40 -0.61 16.76
C PHE A 27 -6.48 -1.35 15.99
N ALA A 28 -6.92 -0.77 14.87
CA ALA A 28 -7.83 -1.38 13.92
C ALA A 28 -7.15 -1.45 12.55
N SER A 29 -7.00 -2.65 12.02
CA SER A 29 -6.54 -2.89 10.64
C SER A 29 -7.75 -3.18 9.78
N VAL A 30 -8.00 -2.34 8.78
CA VAL A 30 -9.14 -2.46 7.86
C VAL A 30 -8.63 -2.99 6.54
N LEU A 31 -9.15 -4.14 6.10
CA LEU A 31 -8.94 -4.67 4.76
C LEU A 31 -10.04 -4.13 3.85
N VAL A 32 -9.66 -3.42 2.80
CA VAL A 32 -10.57 -2.74 1.87
C VAL A 32 -10.32 -3.25 0.46
N GLU A 33 -11.39 -3.60 -0.24
CA GLU A 33 -11.40 -3.88 -1.67
C GLU A 33 -11.77 -2.58 -2.40
N GLU A 34 -10.79 -1.99 -3.08
CA GLU A 34 -10.99 -0.80 -3.92
C GLU A 34 -11.24 -1.24 -5.37
N ASN A 35 -12.04 -0.47 -6.10
CA ASN A 35 -12.19 -0.72 -7.54
C ASN A 35 -10.85 -0.48 -8.24
N GLU A 36 -10.53 -1.33 -9.22
CA GLU A 36 -9.30 -1.18 -10.01
C GLU A 36 -9.28 0.18 -10.72
N GLN A 37 -8.29 1.01 -10.39
CA GLN A 37 -7.96 2.16 -11.21
C GLN A 37 -7.21 1.66 -12.44
N LEU A 38 -7.92 1.54 -13.56
CA LEU A 38 -7.29 1.20 -14.84
C LEU A 38 -6.42 2.38 -15.30
N PHE A 39 -5.12 2.14 -15.35
CA PHE A 39 -4.17 3.06 -15.96
C PHE A 39 -4.09 2.81 -17.47
N PRO A 40 -3.83 3.85 -18.29
CA PRO A 40 -3.56 3.65 -19.71
C PRO A 40 -2.35 2.73 -19.87
N LYS A 41 -2.42 1.84 -20.88
CA LYS A 41 -1.24 1.07 -21.28
C LYS A 41 -0.17 2.04 -21.75
N LEU A 42 1.03 1.87 -21.22
CA LEU A 42 2.22 2.59 -21.66
C LEU A 42 3.08 1.63 -22.48
N ASP A 43 3.60 2.10 -23.60
CA ASP A 43 4.57 1.36 -24.43
C ASP A 43 6.02 1.49 -23.89
N THR A 44 6.19 1.98 -22.66
CA THR A 44 7.48 2.13 -22.01
C THR A 44 7.70 1.03 -20.98
N ALA A 45 8.87 0.39 -21.04
CA ALA A 45 9.31 -0.55 -20.00
C ALA A 45 10.28 0.12 -19.01
N VAL A 46 10.14 -0.24 -17.73
CA VAL A 46 11.08 0.15 -16.67
C VAL A 46 11.54 -1.13 -15.97
N GLY A 47 12.86 -1.34 -15.92
CA GLY A 47 13.48 -2.42 -15.17
C GLY A 47 13.64 -2.02 -13.70
N ILE A 48 13.26 -2.91 -12.78
CA ILE A 48 13.46 -2.75 -11.34
C ILE A 48 14.40 -3.84 -10.85
N ASN A 49 15.55 -3.46 -10.30
CA ASN A 49 16.47 -4.38 -9.65
C ASN A 49 16.54 -4.07 -8.14
N VAL A 50 16.43 -5.09 -7.29
CA VAL A 50 16.40 -4.96 -5.83
C VAL A 50 17.59 -5.74 -5.26
N GLY A 51 18.49 -5.04 -4.55
CA GLY A 51 19.73 -5.62 -4.06
C GLY A 51 20.04 -5.30 -2.60
N ILE A 52 21.08 -5.96 -2.08
CA ILE A 52 21.57 -5.76 -0.71
C ILE A 52 22.42 -4.47 -0.63
N LYS A 53 23.19 -4.18 -1.69
CA LYS A 53 24.03 -2.97 -1.78
C LYS A 53 23.18 -1.73 -2.06
N ASP A 54 22.26 -1.85 -3.00
CA ASP A 54 21.34 -0.80 -3.42
C ASP A 54 19.92 -1.34 -3.32
N PHE A 55 19.07 -0.71 -2.50
CA PHE A 55 17.72 -1.19 -2.20
C PHE A 55 16.86 -1.34 -3.46
N ALA A 56 16.86 -0.34 -4.35
CA ALA A 56 16.22 -0.42 -5.65
C ALA A 56 16.95 0.44 -6.68
N ILE A 57 17.25 -0.14 -7.84
CA ILE A 57 17.79 0.55 -9.02
C ILE A 57 16.72 0.47 -10.12
N LEU A 58 16.45 1.63 -10.75
CA LEU A 58 15.51 1.76 -11.87
C LEU A 58 16.28 2.05 -13.16
N SER A 59 16.00 1.32 -14.23
CA SER A 59 16.50 1.59 -15.58
C SER A 59 15.35 1.80 -16.55
N ASN A 60 15.43 2.85 -17.36
CA ASN A 60 14.48 3.11 -18.44
C ASN A 60 15.06 2.60 -19.77
N GLU A 61 14.22 1.93 -20.56
CA GLU A 61 14.55 1.67 -21.96
C GLU A 61 14.07 2.86 -22.77
N ARG A 62 14.99 3.70 -23.28
CA ARG A 62 14.68 4.63 -24.36
C ARG A 62 14.81 3.87 -25.67
N SER A 63 13.67 3.48 -26.24
CA SER A 63 13.59 3.20 -27.68
C SER A 63 13.59 4.51 -28.46
#